data_AF-A0A1F4YQ08-F1
#
_entry.id   AF-A0A1F4YQ08-F1
#
_cell.length_a   1.000
_cell.length_b   1.000
_cell.length_c   1.000
_cell.angle_alpha   90.00
_cell.angle_beta   90.00
_cell.angle_gamma   90.00
#
_symmetry.space_group_name_H-M   'P 1'
#
loop_
_entity.id
_entity.type
_entity.pdbx_description
1 polymer ?
#
loop_
_entity_poly.entity_id
_entity_poly.type
_entity_poly.pdbx_seq_one_letter_code
_entity_poly.pdbx_strand_id
1 'polypeptide(L)'
;MLIQIKPGPLSKAIAQQSAEWLEAVYPNVFDALLQELDSGKSILDIKQILRRTLGPDLREALAARILQASEHLISERVNAR
;
A
#
# COMPACT_ATOMS: atom_id res chain seq x y z
N MET A 1 -3.26 19.16 17.58
CA MET A 1 -3.42 19.36 16.13
C MET A 1 -2.38 18.47 15.45
N LEU A 2 -2.78 17.34 14.86
CA LEU A 2 -1.86 16.47 14.13
C LEU A 2 -1.66 17.09 12.75
N ILE A 3 -0.45 17.60 12.48
CA ILE A 3 -0.08 18.10 11.16
C ILE A 3 -0.12 16.90 10.22
N GLN A 4 -1.14 16.84 9.35
CA GLN A 4 -1.13 15.92 8.22
C GLN A 4 -0.04 16.38 7.27
N ILE A 5 1.15 15.77 7.38
CA ILE A 5 2.23 15.97 6.41
C ILE A 5 1.73 15.37 5.10
N LYS A 6 1.31 16.22 4.15
CA LYS A 6 0.97 15.76 2.80
C LYS A 6 2.21 15.05 2.24
N PRO A 7 2.07 13.82 1.69
CA PRO A 7 3.20 13.10 1.14
C PRO A 7 3.84 13.94 0.02
N GLY A 8 5.14 14.21 0.18
CA GLY A 8 5.93 14.97 -0.79
C GLY A 8 6.04 14.25 -2.14
N PRO A 9 6.51 14.94 -3.20
CA PRO A 9 6.60 14.38 -4.55
C PRO A 9 7.40 13.07 -4.62
N LEU A 10 8.48 12.97 -3.84
CA LEU A 10 9.29 11.74 -3.76
C LEU A 10 8.49 10.56 -3.15
N SER A 11 7.73 10.81 -2.10
CA SER A 11 6.91 9.77 -1.46
C SER A 11 5.83 9.25 -2.40
N LYS A 12 5.21 10.14 -3.20
CA LYS A 12 4.26 9.74 -4.24
C LYS A 12 4.91 8.88 -5.34
N ALA A 13 6.10 9.28 -5.79
CA ALA A 13 6.84 8.51 -6.79
C ALA A 13 7.24 7.12 -6.29
N ILE A 14 7.68 7.01 -5.04
CA ILE A 14 7.98 5.72 -4.39
C ILE A 14 6.72 4.86 -4.28
N ALA A 15 5.59 5.45 -3.88
CA ALA A 15 4.32 4.75 -3.76
C ALA A 15 3.87 4.16 -5.11
N GLN A 16 3.96 4.95 -6.18
CA GLN A 16 3.67 4.50 -7.54
C GLN A 16 4.61 3.37 -7.99
N GLN A 17 5.93 3.55 -7.86
CA GLN A 17 6.89 2.51 -8.25
C GLN A 17 6.71 1.21 -7.46
N SER A 18 6.32 1.31 -6.19
CA SER A 18 6.02 0.13 -5.37
C SER A 18 4.76 -0.60 -5.86
N ALA A 19 3.75 0.12 -6.36
CA ALA A 19 2.57 -0.50 -6.97
C ALA A 19 2.93 -1.21 -8.29
N GLU A 20 3.62 -0.52 -9.21
CA GLU A 20 4.07 -1.07 -10.49
C GLU A 20 4.95 -2.32 -10.30
N TRP A 21 5.88 -2.26 -9.35
CA TRP A 21 6.73 -3.40 -9.04
C TRP A 21 5.94 -4.57 -8.43
N LEU A 22 4.97 -4.29 -7.56
CA LEU A 22 4.17 -5.33 -6.91
C LEU A 22 3.31 -6.05 -7.95
N GLU A 23 2.70 -5.31 -8.88
CA GLU A 23 1.96 -5.84 -10.02
C GLU A 23 2.85 -6.74 -10.90
N ALA A 24 4.05 -6.28 -11.24
CA ALA A 24 4.96 -7.02 -12.12
C ALA A 24 5.58 -8.28 -11.47
N VAL A 25 5.96 -8.20 -10.19
CA VAL A 25 6.77 -9.25 -9.54
C VAL A 25 5.91 -10.19 -8.66
N TYR A 26 4.84 -9.67 -8.07
CA TYR A 26 3.95 -10.42 -7.18
C TYR A 26 2.47 -10.18 -7.55
N PRO A 27 2.03 -10.52 -8.76
CA PRO A 27 0.69 -10.20 -9.26
C PRO A 27 -0.42 -10.71 -8.34
N ASN A 28 -0.31 -11.92 -7.80
CA ASN A 28 -1.29 -12.47 -6.86
C ASN A 28 -1.41 -11.65 -5.56
N VAL A 29 -0.32 -11.02 -5.11
CA VAL A 29 -0.34 -10.16 -3.91
C VAL A 29 -0.95 -8.81 -4.26
N PHE A 30 -0.66 -8.28 -5.46
CA PHE A 30 -1.26 -7.06 -5.96
C PHE A 30 -2.78 -7.19 -6.13
N ASP A 31 -3.25 -8.27 -6.75
CA ASP A 31 -4.67 -8.57 -6.92
C ASP A 31 -5.39 -8.71 -5.58
N ALA A 32 -4.78 -9.46 -4.64
CA ALA A 32 -5.31 -9.57 -3.29
C ALA A 32 -5.39 -8.21 -2.60
N LEU A 33 -4.36 -7.36 -2.75
CA LEU A 33 -4.39 -6.00 -2.21
C LEU A 33 -5.52 -5.17 -2.81
N LEU A 34 -5.74 -5.23 -4.13
CA LEU A 34 -6.84 -4.53 -4.80
C LEU A 34 -8.20 -4.96 -4.26
N GLN A 35 -8.43 -6.28 -4.14
CA GLN A 35 -9.67 -6.81 -3.56
C GLN A 35 -9.91 -6.29 -2.15
N GLU A 36 -8.87 -6.24 -1.33
CA GLU A 36 -8.97 -5.76 0.04
C GLU A 36 -9.31 -4.28 0.09
N LEU A 37 -8.67 -3.45 -0.74
CA LEU A 37 -9.01 -2.04 -0.87
C LEU A 37 -10.42 -1.81 -1.44
N ASP A 38 -10.87 -2.64 -2.39
CA ASP A 38 -12.23 -2.63 -2.97
C ASP A 38 -13.30 -2.98 -1.96
N SER A 39 -12.98 -3.87 -1.01
CA SER A 39 -13.85 -4.17 0.12
C SER A 39 -13.95 -3.02 1.14
N GLY A 40 -13.22 -1.92 0.92
CA GLY A 40 -13.25 -0.72 1.75
C GLY A 40 -12.23 -0.72 2.88
N LYS A 41 -11.24 -1.62 2.87
CA LYS A 41 -10.20 -1.63 3.91
C LYS A 41 -9.32 -0.39 3.83
N SER A 42 -9.03 0.17 5.00
CA SER A 42 -8.14 1.30 5.16
C SER A 42 -6.68 0.86 5.17
N ILE A 43 -5.75 1.82 5.03
CA ILE A 43 -4.31 1.57 5.17
C ILE A 43 -3.94 0.94 6.53
N LEU A 44 -4.69 1.25 7.60
CA LEU A 44 -4.48 0.68 8.93
C LEU A 44 -4.85 -0.81 8.96
N ASP A 45 -5.92 -1.18 8.25
CA ASP A 45 -6.35 -2.57 8.14
C ASP A 45 -5.32 -3.38 7.35
N ILE A 46 -4.80 -2.83 6.24
CA ILE A 46 -3.72 -3.46 5.46
C ILE A 46 -2.49 -3.69 6.34
N LYS A 47 -2.08 -2.68 7.13
CA LYS A 47 -0.96 -2.81 8.08
C LYS A 47 -1.20 -3.93 9.10
N GLN A 48 -2.43 -4.10 9.58
CA GLN A 48 -2.78 -5.16 10.53
C GLN A 48 -2.74 -6.55 9.86
N ILE A 49 -3.23 -6.67 8.62
CA ILE A 49 -3.17 -7.89 7.83
C ILE A 49 -1.71 -8.29 7.62
N LEU A 50 -0.86 -7.37 7.15
CA LEU A 50 0.56 -7.65 6.92
C LEU A 50 1.27 -8.13 8.18
N ARG A 51 1.00 -7.50 9.33
CA ARG A 51 1.58 -7.93 10.61
C ARG A 51 1.18 -9.36 10.99
N ARG A 52 -0.08 -9.75 10.74
CA ARG A 52 -0.58 -11.10 11.02
C ARG A 52 -0.02 -12.15 10.05
N THR A 53 0.11 -11.78 8.78
CA THR A 53 0.48 -12.72 7.71
C THR A 53 1.99 -12.93 7.58
N LEU A 54 2.80 -11.89 7.74
CA LEU A 54 4.24 -11.95 7.48
C LEU A 54 5.10 -12.08 8.75
N GLY A 55 4.47 -11.97 9.93
CA GLY A 55 5.18 -11.96 11.21
C GLY A 55 6.04 -10.70 11.42
N PRO A 56 6.73 -10.60 12.57
CA PRO A 56 7.52 -9.42 12.92
C PRO A 56 8.83 -9.29 12.13
N ASP A 57 9.44 -10.39 11.70
CA ASP A 57 10.85 -10.38 11.26
C ASP A 57 11.07 -10.52 9.74
N LEU A 58 10.13 -11.12 9.00
CA LEU A 58 10.53 -11.78 7.74
C LEU A 58 10.47 -10.92 6.47
N ARG A 59 9.82 -9.76 6.44
CA ARG A 59 9.64 -9.00 5.18
C ARG A 59 9.38 -7.50 5.36
N GLU A 60 10.21 -6.79 6.14
CA GLU A 60 10.08 -5.31 6.24
C GLU A 60 10.05 -4.64 4.86
N ALA A 61 10.91 -5.08 3.93
CA ALA A 61 10.98 -4.50 2.59
C ALA A 61 9.72 -4.77 1.75
N LEU A 62 9.21 -6.01 1.71
CA LEU A 62 7.98 -6.32 0.97
C LEU A 62 6.76 -5.68 1.65
N ALA A 63 6.66 -5.72 2.97
CA ALA A 63 5.58 -5.09 3.71
C ALA A 63 5.57 -3.57 3.49
N ALA A 64 6.74 -2.93 3.50
CA ALA A 64 6.88 -1.51 3.16
C ALA A 64 6.42 -1.22 1.74
N ARG A 65 6.80 -2.06 0.75
CA ARG A 65 6.32 -1.90 -0.62
C ARG A 65 4.82 -2.11 -0.77
N ILE A 66 4.23 -3.06 -0.07
CA ILE A 66 2.78 -3.27 -0.08
C ILE A 66 2.06 -2.04 0.53
N LEU A 67 2.57 -1.50 1.64
CA LEU A 67 2.00 -0.28 2.24
C LEU A 67 2.12 0.92 1.31
N GLN A 68 3.28 1.13 0.70
CA GLN A 68 3.52 2.19 -0.28
C GLN A 68 2.61 2.04 -1.52
N ALA A 69 2.46 0.83 -2.05
CA ALA A 69 1.51 0.54 -3.13
C ALA A 69 0.08 0.88 -2.71
N SER A 70 -0.31 0.54 -1.48
CA SER A 70 -1.63 0.83 -0.95
C SER A 70 -1.90 2.34 -0.84
N GLU A 71 -0.90 3.13 -0.41
CA GLU A 71 -1.00 4.59 -0.36
C GLU A 71 -1.27 5.20 -1.75
N HIS A 72 -0.59 4.71 -2.79
CA HIS A 72 -0.82 5.12 -4.16
C HIS A 72 -2.23 4.78 -4.63
N LEU A 73 -2.62 3.51 -4.50
CA LEU A 73 -3.93 3.01 -4.97
C LEU A 73 -5.11 3.71 -4.28
N ILE A 74 -5.00 4.00 -2.97
CA ILE A 74 -6.01 4.79 -2.26
C ILE A 74 -6.05 6.22 -2.79
N SER A 75 -4.89 6.84 -3.04
CA SER A 75 -4.82 8.20 -3.58
C SER A 75 -5.45 8.31 -4.97
N GLU A 76 -5.23 7.31 -5.83
CA GLU A 76 -5.85 7.26 -7.17
C GLU A 76 -7.38 7.19 -7.10
N ARG A 77 -7.92 6.36 -6.20
CA ARG A 77 -9.38 6.27 -5.98
C ARG A 77 -10.00 7.57 -5.51
N VAL A 78 -9.30 8.31 -4.66
CA VAL A 78 -9.77 9.62 -4.18
C VAL A 78 -9.75 10.65 -5.31
N ASN A 79 -8.73 10.62 -6.18
CA ASN A 79 -8.64 11.55 -7.31
C ASN A 79 -9.60 11.22 -8.46
N ALA A 80 -10.03 9.96 -8.58
CA ALA A 80 -10.96 9.51 -9.62
C ALA A 80 -12.44 9.79 -9.30
N ARG A 81 -12.75 10.29 -8.09
CA ARG A 81 -14.09 10.68 -7.63
C ARG A 81 -14.25 12.19 -7.63
#